data_AF-A0A535RWP7-F1
#
_entry.id   AF-A0A535RWP7-F1
#
_cell.length_a   1.000
_cell.length_b   1.000
_cell.length_c   1.000
_cell.angle_alpha   90.00
_cell.angle_beta   90.00
_cell.angle_gamma   90.00
#
_symmetry.space_group_name_H-M   'P 1'
#
loop_
_entity.id
_entity.type
_entity.pdbx_description
1 polymer ?
#
loop_
_entity_poly.entity_id
_entity_poly.type
_entity_poly.pdbx_seq_one_letter_code
_entity_poly.pdbx_strand_id
1 'polypeptide(L)' 'MAELQSFASGIEKDKEAVKAGVTWSINNGMVEGHVTKLKLIKRQGYGRAGFPLLRKRVLHAI' A
#
# COMPACT_ATOMS: atom_id res chain seq x y z
N MET A 1 9.75 -21.20 13.66
CA MET A 1 11.07 -20.69 13.19
C MET A 1 11.11 -20.41 11.68
N ALA A 2 10.43 -21.18 10.83
CA ALA A 2 10.43 -20.95 9.37
C ALA A 2 9.90 -19.56 8.96
N GLU A 3 8.84 -19.07 9.61
CA GLU A 3 8.28 -17.73 9.36
C GLU A 3 9.25 -16.58 9.70
N LEU A 4 10.05 -16.75 10.76
CA LEU A 4 11.05 -15.75 11.14
C LEU A 4 12.22 -15.73 10.15
N GLN A 5 12.63 -16.90 9.67
CA GLN A 5 13.68 -17.02 8.66
C GLN A 5 13.26 -16.43 7.32
N SER A 6 12.02 -16.67 6.88
CA SER A 6 11.50 -16.09 5.64
C SER A 6 11.35 -14.57 5.76
N PHE A 7 10.91 -14.05 6.91
CA PHE A 7 10.86 -12.62 7.19
C PHE A 7 12.25 -11.97 7.14
N ALA A 8 13.23 -12.55 7.83
CA ALA A 8 14.61 -12.05 7.82
C ALA A 8 15.21 -12.06 6.40
N SER A 9 14.95 -13.13 5.64
CA SER A 9 15.36 -13.23 4.24
C SER A 9 14.70 -12.17 3.35
N GLY A 10 13.45 -11.79 3.65
CA GLY A 10 12.75 -10.70 2.97
C GLY A 10 13.39 -9.35 3.26
N ILE A 11 13.67 -9.05 4.52
CA ILE A 11 14.37 -7.80 4.92
C ILE A 11 15.75 -7.73 4.26
N GLU A 12 16.48 -8.84 4.22
CA GLU A 12 17.81 -8.87 3.62
C GLU A 12 17.79 -8.61 2.11
N LYS A 13 16.77 -9.12 1.40
CA LYS A 13 16.54 -8.81 -0.03
C LYS A 13 16.21 -7.35 -0.25
N ASP A 14 15.40 -6.76 0.63
CA ASP A 14 14.94 -5.36 0.53
C ASP A 14 15.79 -4.38 1.36
N LYS A 15 17.02 -4.76 1.72
CA LYS A 15 17.88 -4.04 2.67
C LYS A 15 18.03 -2.56 2.36
N GLU A 16 18.24 -2.21 1.08
CA GLU A 16 18.40 -0.81 0.66
C GLU A 16 17.10 -0.01 0.83
N ALA A 17 15.95 -0.61 0.51
CA ALA A 17 14.65 0.03 0.69
C ALA A 17 14.33 0.24 2.17
N VAL A 18 14.61 -0.76 3.01
CA VAL A 18 14.44 -0.66 4.48
C VAL A 18 15.36 0.42 5.06
N LYS A 19 16.63 0.43 4.66
CA LYS A 19 17.60 1.45 5.08
C LYS A 19 17.14 2.84 4.67
N ALA A 20 16.69 3.03 3.44
CA ALA A 20 16.15 4.31 2.98
C ALA A 20 14.91 4.73 3.80
N GLY A 21 14.00 3.79 4.08
CA GLY A 21 12.77 4.06 4.84
C GLY A 21 13.00 4.53 6.27
N VAL A 22 14.11 4.13 6.92
CA VAL A 22 14.46 4.58 8.28
C VAL A 22 15.49 5.73 8.31
N THR A 23 16.16 6.01 7.19
CA THR A 23 17.19 7.07 7.11
C THR A 23 16.59 8.41 6.72
N TRP A 24 15.65 8.42 5.77
CA TRP A 24 15.09 9.66 5.21
C TRP A 24 13.78 10.04 5.89
N SER A 25 13.55 11.33 6.09
CA SER A 25 12.25 11.86 6.54
C SER A 25 11.17 11.76 5.46
N ILE A 26 11.58 11.71 4.19
CA ILE A 26 10.71 11.51 3.03
C ILE A 26 10.54 10.02 2.81
N ASN A 27 9.28 9.56 2.86
CA ASN A 27 8.92 8.16 2.69
C ASN A 27 7.65 8.02 1.83
N ASN A 28 7.33 6.78 1.45
CA ASN A 28 6.19 6.49 0.59
C ASN A 28 4.84 6.43 1.34
N GLY A 29 4.81 6.73 2.64
CA GLY A 29 3.64 6.52 3.50
C GLY A 29 2.39 7.28 3.05
N MET A 30 2.54 8.50 2.53
CA MET A 30 1.40 9.25 1.96
C MET A 30 0.80 8.54 0.74
N VAL A 31 1.65 8.04 -0.15
CA VAL A 31 1.21 7.32 -1.37
C VAL A 31 0.54 6.01 -0.99
N GLU A 32 1.13 5.27 -0.04
CA GLU A 32 0.57 4.03 0.48
C GLU A 32 -0.79 4.25 1.16
N GLY A 33 -0.95 5.36 1.88
CA GLY A 33 -2.22 5.80 2.45
C GLY A 33 -3.29 6.01 1.37
N HIS A 34 -2.96 6.73 0.29
CA HIS A 34 -3.87 6.92 -0.84
C HIS A 34 -4.24 5.60 -1.53
N VAL A 35 -3.27 4.71 -1.76
CA VAL A 35 -3.50 3.38 -2.33
C VAL A 35 -4.41 2.54 -1.41
N THR A 36 -4.22 2.64 -0.10
CA THR A 36 -5.03 1.93 0.89
C THR A 36 -6.48 2.43 0.88
N LYS A 37 -6.69 3.75 0.86
CA LYS A 37 -8.03 4.36 0.70
C LYS A 37 -8.70 3.91 -0.60
N LEU A 38 -7.97 3.90 -1.71
CA LEU A 38 -8.49 3.45 -3.00
C LEU A 38 -8.88 1.95 -2.99
N LYS A 39 -8.04 1.09 -2.42
CA LYS A 39 -8.33 -0.34 -2.23
C LYS A 39 -9.58 -0.55 -1.37
N LEU A 40 -9.75 0.25 -0.32
CA LEU A 40 -10.93 0.21 0.55
C LEU A 40 -12.21 0.56 -0.23
N ILE A 41 -12.22 1.67 -0.97
CA ILE A 41 -13.38 2.08 -1.78
C ILE A 41 -13.73 0.99 -2.82
N LYS A 42 -12.73 0.38 -3.47
CA LYS A 42 -12.94 -0.73 -4.41
C LYS A 42 -13.54 -1.96 -3.71
N ARG A 43 -13.09 -2.27 -2.49
CA ARG A 43 -13.60 -3.39 -1.67
C ARG A 43 -15.04 -3.16 -1.21
N GLN A 44 -15.41 -1.93 -0.86
CA GLN A 44 -16.82 -1.56 -0.61
C GLN A 44 -17.72 -1.77 -1.84
N GLY A 45 -17.15 -1.75 -3.05
CA GLY A 45 -17.84 -2.13 -4.29
C GLY A 45 -17.74 -3.62 -4.63
N TYR A 46 -17.36 -4.48 -3.68
CA TYR A 46 -17.10 -5.91 -3.86
C TYR A 46 -16.15 -6.23 -5.02
N GLY A 47 -15.24 -5.31 -5.35
CA GLY A 47 -14.31 -5.46 -6.47
C GLY A 47 -14.95 -5.35 -7.87
N ARG A 48 -16.27 -5.13 -7.98
CA ARG A 48 -17.01 -5.06 -9.24
C ARG A 48 -17.00 -3.68 -9.90
N ALA A 49 -16.47 -2.68 -9.21
CA ALA A 49 -16.36 -1.34 -9.76
C ALA A 49 -15.24 -1.26 -10.82
N GLY A 50 -15.62 -1.05 -12.08
CA GLY A 50 -14.71 -0.62 -13.14
C GLY A 50 -14.19 0.80 -12.90
N PHE A 51 -13.18 1.22 -13.68
CA PHE A 51 -12.51 2.51 -13.49
C PHE A 51 -13.45 3.74 -13.45
N PRO A 52 -14.47 3.88 -14.33
CA PRO A 52 -15.36 5.04 -14.30
C PRO A 52 -16.12 5.18 -12.97
N LEU A 53 -16.62 4.07 -12.43
CA LEU A 53 -17.35 4.06 -11.16
C LEU A 53 -16.39 4.30 -9.98
N LEU A 54 -15.21 3.67 -9.99
CA LEU A 54 -14.20 3.85 -8.95
C LEU A 54 -13.74 5.32 -8.89
N ARG A 55 -13.50 5.95 -10.04
CA ARG A 55 -13.13 7.36 -10.14
C ARG A 55 -14.18 8.27 -9.53
N LYS A 56 -15.46 8.08 -9.87
CA LYS A 56 -16.57 8.85 -9.27
C LYS A 56 -16.60 8.67 -7.76
N ARG A 57 -16.46 7.44 -7.26
CA ARG A 57 -16.45 7.17 -5.82
C ARG A 57 -15.26 7.79 -5.10
N VAL A 58 -14.09 7.88 -5.73
CA VAL A 58 -12.90 8.53 -5.12
C VAL A 58 -13.06 10.05 -5.10
N LEU A 59 -13.54 10.66 -6.19
CA LEU A 59 -13.67 12.12 -6.30
C LEU A 59 -14.86 12.70 -5.51
N HIS A 60 -15.89 11.90 -5.27
CA HIS A 60 -17.11 12.30 -4.55
C HIS A 60 -17.24 11.67 -3.16
N ALA A 61 -16.24 10.91 -2.68
CA ALA A 61 -16.20 10.45 -1.29
C ALA A 61 -15.89 11.66 -0.39
N ILE A 62 -16.94 12.21 0.23
CA ILE A 62 -16.84 13.08 1.41
C ILE A 62 -16.50 12.18 2.61
#